data_AF-A0A6L8GH46-F1
#
_entry.id   AF-A0A6L8GH46-F1
#
_cell.length_a   1.000
_cell.length_b   1.000
_cell.length_c   1.000
_cell.angle_alpha   90.00
_cell.angle_beta   90.00
_cell.angle_gamma   90.00
#
_symmetry.space_group_name_H-M   'P 1'
#
loop_
_entity.id
_entity.type
_entity.pdbx_description
1 polymer ?
#
loop_
_entity_poly.entity_id
_entity_poly.type
_entity_poly.pdbx_seq_one_letter_code
_entity_poly.pdbx_strand_id
1 'polypeptide(L)'
;MWKAVRSWAEPAGRKAVRNDMKILFIGDIVAKPGREMVRRAVPLLIERHDIDLTIANVENAAGGRGVTREVAEAILAAGVDVMTTGNHVWDKKEALEYIRIQPRLIRPANYPAGAPGRGRYISRARGGEPVAVINVMGRIFMN
;
A
#
# COMPACT_ATOMS: atom_id res chain seq x y z
N MET A 1 27.33 -54.69 18.60
CA MET A 1 26.68 -53.80 19.59
C MET A 1 27.49 -52.52 19.69
N TRP A 2 27.14 -51.51 18.89
CA TRP A 2 27.80 -50.19 18.87
C TRP A 2 26.79 -49.10 19.22
N LYS A 3 27.22 -48.18 20.10
CA LYS A 3 26.43 -47.06 20.61
C LYS A 3 26.45 -45.88 19.63
N ALA A 4 25.27 -45.26 19.52
CA ALA A 4 24.99 -43.84 19.36
C ALA A 4 25.37 -43.13 18.04
N VAL A 5 24.33 -42.64 17.35
CA VAL A 5 24.37 -41.30 16.75
C VAL A 5 23.21 -40.51 17.31
N ARG A 6 23.55 -39.37 17.94
CA ARG A 6 22.67 -38.43 18.63
C ARG A 6 21.66 -37.84 17.64
N SER A 7 20.41 -37.77 18.06
CA SER A 7 19.40 -36.90 17.44
C SER A 7 19.85 -35.45 17.63
N TRP A 8 19.98 -34.71 16.53
CA TRP A 8 20.12 -33.27 16.57
C TRP A 8 18.71 -32.71 16.78
N ALA A 9 18.49 -32.08 17.93
CA ALA A 9 17.34 -31.22 18.12
C ALA A 9 17.53 -29.99 17.20
N GLU A 10 16.55 -29.71 16.36
CA GLU A 10 16.50 -28.46 15.59
C GLU A 10 16.48 -27.27 16.57
N PRO A 11 17.28 -26.22 16.35
CA PRO A 11 17.26 -25.05 17.23
C PRO A 11 15.91 -24.33 17.09
N ALA A 12 15.22 -24.19 18.22
CA ALA A 12 14.03 -23.35 18.33
C ALA A 12 14.39 -21.92 17.91
N GLY A 13 13.79 -21.42 16.81
CA GLY A 13 13.92 -20.00 16.47
C GLY A 13 13.80 -19.60 14.99
N ARG A 14 13.86 -20.53 14.02
CA ARG A 14 13.51 -20.16 12.63
C ARG A 14 11.99 -20.23 12.48
N LYS A 15 11.32 -19.06 12.47
CA LYS A 15 9.99 -18.97 11.84
C LYS A 15 10.12 -19.56 10.44
N ALA A 16 9.26 -20.51 10.10
CA ALA A 16 9.21 -21.07 8.76
C ALA A 16 9.17 -19.92 7.74
N VAL A 17 10.06 -19.96 6.74
CA VAL A 17 10.00 -19.05 5.60
C VAL A 17 8.65 -19.33 4.94
N ARG A 18 7.71 -18.39 5.04
CA ARG A 18 6.49 -18.47 4.24
C ARG A 18 6.90 -18.21 2.80
N ASN A 19 6.74 -19.20 1.94
CA ASN A 19 7.09 -19.10 0.53
C ASN A 19 6.11 -18.25 -0.29
N ASP A 20 4.93 -17.91 0.25
CA ASP A 20 3.89 -17.19 -0.50
C ASP A 20 3.66 -15.79 0.08
N MET A 21 4.06 -14.77 -0.69
CA MET A 21 3.77 -13.37 -0.39
C MET A 21 2.29 -13.06 -0.63
N LYS A 22 1.63 -12.43 0.34
CA LYS A 22 0.23 -12.02 0.26
C LYS A 22 0.10 -10.51 0.17
N ILE A 23 -0.51 -10.04 -0.91
CA ILE A 23 -0.78 -8.62 -1.13
C ILE A 23 -2.28 -8.37 -0.99
N LEU A 24 -2.66 -7.40 -0.17
CA LEU A 24 -4.02 -6.86 -0.11
C LEU A 24 -4.08 -5.60 -0.97
N PHE A 25 -4.90 -5.62 -2.01
CA PHE A 25 -5.21 -4.42 -2.80
C PHE A 25 -6.63 -3.96 -2.50
N ILE A 26 -6.77 -2.72 -2.04
CA ILE A 26 -8.03 -2.06 -1.75
C ILE A 26 -8.35 -1.14 -2.91
N GLY A 27 -9.54 -1.33 -3.50
CA GLY A 27 -10.07 -0.42 -4.52
C GLY A 27 -10.33 0.98 -3.97
N ASP A 28 -11.03 1.79 -4.76
CA ASP A 28 -11.29 3.20 -4.45
C ASP A 28 -11.90 3.42 -3.07
N ILE A 29 -11.15 4.12 -2.22
CA ILE A 29 -11.63 4.59 -0.94
C ILE A 29 -12.45 5.86 -1.18
N VAL A 30 -13.77 5.75 -1.05
CA VAL A 30 -14.68 6.87 -1.32
C VAL A 30 -15.14 7.54 -0.03
N ALA A 31 -14.74 8.80 0.14
CA ALA A 31 -15.19 9.71 1.19
C ALA A 31 -15.16 9.11 2.62
N LYS A 32 -15.97 9.66 3.54
CA LYS A 32 -15.99 9.23 4.95
C LYS A 32 -16.33 7.74 5.13
N PRO A 33 -17.32 7.16 4.42
CA PRO A 33 -17.66 5.75 4.59
C PRO A 33 -16.50 4.82 4.22
N GLY A 34 -15.81 5.08 3.10
CA GLY A 34 -14.64 4.29 2.69
C GLY A 34 -13.51 4.38 3.71
N ARG A 35 -13.20 5.58 4.21
CA ARG A 35 -12.16 5.78 5.23
C ARG A 35 -12.48 5.04 6.53
N GLU A 36 -13.74 5.04 6.94
CA GLU A 36 -14.16 4.33 8.16
C GLU A 36 -14.07 2.82 8.00
N MET A 37 -14.40 2.30 6.82
CA MET A 37 -14.21 0.88 6.50
C MET A 37 -12.73 0.50 6.57
N VAL A 38 -11.85 1.29 5.94
CA VAL A 38 -10.40 1.07 5.97
C VAL A 38 -9.87 1.03 7.39
N ARG A 39 -10.21 2.04 8.21
CA ARG A 39 -9.79 2.15 9.60
C ARG A 39 -10.16 0.94 10.44
N ARG A 40 -11.33 0.34 10.19
CA ARG A 40 -11.86 -0.80 10.97
C ARG A 40 -11.42 -2.16 10.42
N ALA A 41 -11.40 -2.32 9.11
CA ALA A 41 -11.25 -3.62 8.47
C ALA A 41 -9.79 -3.97 8.15
N VAL A 42 -8.97 -3.00 7.73
CA VAL A 42 -7.61 -3.27 7.23
C VAL A 42 -6.72 -3.91 8.30
N PRO A 43 -6.65 -3.40 9.55
CA PRO A 43 -5.86 -4.06 10.59
C PRO A 43 -6.28 -5.52 10.81
N LEU A 44 -7.59 -5.79 10.81
CA LEU A 44 -8.14 -7.13 11.02
C LEU A 44 -7.86 -8.07 9.83
N LEU A 45 -7.93 -7.56 8.61
CA LEU A 45 -7.62 -8.33 7.39
C LEU A 45 -6.13 -8.67 7.34
N ILE A 46 -5.27 -7.72 7.69
CA ILE A 46 -3.82 -7.93 7.79
C ILE A 46 -3.52 -9.07 8.75
N GLU A 47 -4.09 -9.03 9.96
CA GLU A 47 -3.90 -10.05 10.98
C GLU A 47 -4.47 -11.41 10.55
N ARG A 48 -5.74 -11.43 10.12
CA ARG A 48 -6.46 -12.67 9.78
C ARG A 48 -5.83 -13.43 8.61
N HIS A 49 -5.32 -12.71 7.62
CA HIS A 49 -4.83 -13.30 6.38
C HIS A 49 -3.30 -13.33 6.31
N ASP A 50 -2.60 -12.79 7.31
CA ASP A 50 -1.15 -12.57 7.31
C ASP A 50 -0.71 -11.81 6.05
N ILE A 51 -1.28 -10.64 5.81
CA ILE A 51 -0.94 -9.82 4.65
C ILE A 51 0.46 -9.23 4.80
N ASP A 52 1.30 -9.38 3.78
CA ASP A 52 2.69 -8.92 3.75
C ASP A 52 2.84 -7.50 3.19
N LEU A 53 1.90 -7.05 2.36
CA LEU A 53 1.87 -5.70 1.79
C LEU A 53 0.43 -5.26 1.50
N THR A 54 0.06 -4.06 1.93
CA THR A 54 -1.25 -3.46 1.68
C THR A 54 -1.13 -2.25 0.75
N ILE A 55 -1.92 -2.24 -0.31
CA ILE A 55 -2.00 -1.17 -1.31
C ILE A 55 -3.44 -0.66 -1.34
N ALA A 56 -3.65 0.65 -1.46
CA ALA A 56 -5.00 1.21 -1.58
C ALA A 56 -5.08 2.36 -2.58
N ASN A 57 -6.17 2.43 -3.37
CA ASN A 57 -6.48 3.60 -4.18
C ASN A 57 -7.19 4.67 -3.32
N VAL A 58 -6.56 5.83 -3.18
CA VAL A 58 -7.06 6.95 -2.36
C VAL A 58 -7.64 8.11 -3.18
N GLU A 59 -7.85 7.94 -4.49
CA GLU A 59 -8.23 9.04 -5.37
C GLU A 59 -9.55 9.72 -5.01
N ASN A 60 -10.43 9.05 -4.27
CA ASN A 60 -11.75 9.55 -3.87
C ASN A 60 -11.87 9.78 -2.35
N ALA A 61 -10.74 9.74 -1.64
CA ALA A 61 -10.74 9.62 -0.18
C ALA A 61 -11.16 10.91 0.53
N ALA A 62 -10.89 12.10 -0.02
CA ALA A 62 -11.19 13.40 0.61
C ALA A 62 -12.48 14.03 0.09
N GLY A 63 -13.61 13.68 0.71
CA GLY A 63 -14.92 14.23 0.34
C GLY A 63 -15.41 13.77 -1.04
N GLY A 64 -14.94 12.59 -1.48
CA GLY A 64 -15.36 11.94 -2.73
C GLY A 64 -14.42 12.18 -3.92
N ARG A 65 -13.48 13.14 -3.83
CA ARG A 65 -12.49 13.44 -4.89
C ARG A 65 -11.20 13.98 -4.31
N GLY A 66 -10.07 13.44 -4.76
CA GLY A 66 -8.73 13.73 -4.28
C GLY A 66 -8.43 13.19 -2.88
N VAL A 67 -7.28 13.59 -2.36
CA VAL A 67 -6.77 13.20 -1.04
C VAL A 67 -6.13 14.42 -0.35
N THR A 68 -6.32 14.56 0.96
CA THR A 68 -5.61 15.56 1.78
C THR A 68 -4.51 14.89 2.59
N ARG A 69 -3.57 15.65 3.14
CA ARG A 69 -2.49 15.10 3.97
C ARG A 69 -3.06 14.33 5.16
N GLU A 70 -4.01 14.92 5.88
CA GLU A 70 -4.65 14.31 7.05
C GLU A 70 -5.29 12.96 6.70
N VAL A 71 -6.04 12.90 5.58
CA VAL A 71 -6.68 11.66 5.13
C VAL A 71 -5.65 10.59 4.75
N ALA A 72 -4.60 10.97 4.03
CA ALA A 72 -3.54 10.04 3.64
C ALA A 72 -2.80 9.47 4.86
N GLU A 73 -2.43 10.31 5.82
CA GLU A 73 -1.76 9.86 7.05
C GLU A 73 -2.66 8.94 7.88
N ALA A 74 -3.97 9.21 7.95
CA ALA A 74 -4.92 8.32 8.63
C ALA A 74 -5.03 6.95 7.94
N ILE A 75 -4.97 6.90 6.61
CA ILE A 75 -5.00 5.64 5.83
C ILE A 75 -3.70 4.86 6.02
N LEU A 76 -2.54 5.53 6.03
CA LEU A 76 -1.25 4.91 6.36
C LEU A 76 -1.26 4.34 7.79
N ALA A 77 -1.80 5.09 8.75
CA ALA A 77 -1.92 4.65 10.14
C ALA A 77 -2.86 3.43 10.31
N ALA A 78 -3.79 3.20 9.38
CA ALA A 78 -4.65 2.02 9.35
C ALA A 78 -3.94 0.77 8.80
N GLY A 79 -2.68 0.86 8.37
CA GLY A 79 -1.88 -0.27 7.90
C GLY A 79 -1.75 -0.38 6.38
N VAL A 80 -2.11 0.66 5.63
CA VAL A 80 -1.80 0.74 4.18
C VAL A 80 -0.33 1.11 3.99
N ASP A 81 0.39 0.36 3.16
CA ASP A 81 1.82 0.56 2.90
C ASP A 81 2.06 1.48 1.69
N VAL A 82 1.23 1.38 0.65
CA VAL A 82 1.34 2.20 -0.57
C VAL A 82 -0.03 2.72 -0.98
N MET A 83 -0.10 4.02 -1.31
CA MET A 83 -1.31 4.68 -1.77
C MET A 83 -1.20 5.01 -3.26
N THR A 84 -2.06 4.41 -4.07
CA THR A 84 -2.26 4.79 -5.48
C THR A 84 -3.34 5.88 -5.59
N THR A 85 -3.39 6.55 -6.72
CA THR A 85 -4.40 7.57 -7.04
C THR A 85 -4.90 7.39 -8.48
N GLY A 86 -5.70 8.33 -8.97
CA GLY A 86 -6.21 8.32 -10.34
C GLY A 86 -6.31 9.73 -10.91
N ASN A 87 -7.35 10.00 -11.68
CA ASN A 87 -7.56 11.29 -12.33
C ASN A 87 -7.92 12.42 -11.35
N HIS A 88 -8.36 12.09 -10.14
CA HIS A 88 -8.68 13.07 -9.09
C HIS A 88 -7.49 13.48 -8.22
N VAL A 89 -6.26 13.05 -8.57
CA VAL A 89 -5.06 13.29 -7.75
C VAL A 89 -4.78 14.77 -7.45
N TRP A 90 -5.23 15.69 -8.31
CA TRP A 90 -4.99 17.14 -8.16
C TRP A 90 -6.19 17.93 -7.62
N ASP A 91 -7.31 17.28 -7.31
CA ASP A 91 -8.56 17.97 -6.93
C ASP A 91 -8.46 18.66 -5.54
N LYS A 92 -7.42 18.36 -4.76
CA LYS A 92 -7.10 19.05 -3.50
C LYS A 92 -5.75 19.74 -3.63
N LYS A 93 -5.70 21.05 -3.35
CA LYS A 93 -4.44 21.84 -3.36
C LYS A 93 -3.34 21.22 -2.49
N GLU A 94 -3.72 20.69 -1.33
CA GLU A 94 -2.78 20.01 -0.41
C GLU A 94 -2.10 18.79 -1.03
N ALA A 95 -2.73 18.10 -1.98
CA ALA A 95 -2.16 16.92 -2.63
C ALA A 95 -0.88 17.27 -3.42
N LEU A 96 -0.82 18.48 -4.01
CA LEU A 96 0.33 18.94 -4.79
C LEU A 96 1.62 19.05 -3.95
N GLU A 97 1.50 19.54 -2.72
CA GLU A 97 2.63 19.65 -1.80
C GLU A 97 2.93 18.31 -1.14
N TYR A 98 1.89 17.61 -0.68
CA TYR A 98 2.04 16.37 0.06
C TYR A 98 2.67 15.25 -0.77
N ILE A 99 2.29 15.11 -2.05
CA ILE A 99 2.84 14.07 -2.93
C ILE A 99 4.34 14.22 -3.20
N ARG A 100 4.92 15.42 -2.99
CA ARG A 100 6.36 15.65 -3.14
C ARG A 100 7.14 15.09 -1.94
N ILE A 101 6.55 15.09 -0.76
CA ILE A 101 7.20 14.69 0.50
C ILE A 101 6.82 13.29 0.97
N GLN A 102 5.69 12.73 0.53
CA GLN A 102 5.28 11.36 0.84
C GLN A 102 5.55 10.43 -0.34
N PRO A 103 6.65 9.66 -0.34
CA PRO A 103 7.02 8.80 -1.47
C PRO A 103 6.07 7.60 -1.67
N ARG A 104 5.28 7.24 -0.65
CA ARG A 104 4.28 6.15 -0.71
C ARG A 104 2.97 6.56 -1.38
N LEU A 105 2.73 7.85 -1.63
CA LEU A 105 1.60 8.35 -2.42
C LEU A 105 2.04 8.50 -3.88
N ILE A 106 1.52 7.64 -4.76
CA ILE A 106 1.94 7.59 -6.16
C ILE A 106 0.82 8.00 -7.12
N ARG A 107 1.15 8.89 -8.04
CA ARG A 107 0.28 9.33 -9.14
C ARG A 107 0.42 8.42 -10.35
N PRO A 108 -0.50 8.47 -11.33
CA PRO A 108 -0.34 7.70 -12.57
C PRO A 108 0.96 8.04 -13.31
N ALA A 109 1.73 7.02 -13.67
CA ALA A 109 3.09 7.11 -14.22
C ALA A 109 3.13 7.83 -15.56
N ASN A 110 2.04 7.78 -16.32
CA ASN A 110 1.87 8.38 -17.64
C ASN A 110 1.39 9.85 -17.62
N TYR A 111 1.42 10.54 -16.47
CA TYR A 111 1.34 12.01 -16.45
C TYR A 111 2.57 12.64 -17.16
N PRO A 112 2.44 13.84 -17.77
CA PRO A 112 3.53 14.54 -18.43
C PRO A 112 4.75 14.76 -17.52
N ALA A 113 5.92 14.93 -18.16
CA ALA A 113 7.14 15.30 -17.45
C ALA A 113 6.95 16.61 -16.67
N GLY A 114 7.49 16.67 -15.45
CA GLY A 114 7.34 17.82 -14.54
C GLY A 114 6.15 17.73 -13.57
N ALA A 115 5.21 16.80 -13.79
CA ALA A 115 4.13 16.56 -12.82
C ALA A 115 4.70 16.11 -11.46
N PRO A 116 4.22 16.67 -10.33
CA PRO A 116 4.75 16.38 -9.01
C PRO A 116 4.55 14.91 -8.60
N GLY A 117 5.35 14.47 -7.63
CA GLY A 117 5.28 13.11 -7.10
C GLY A 117 5.88 12.07 -8.03
N ARG A 118 5.52 10.81 -7.80
CA ARG A 118 6.14 9.65 -8.45
C ARG A 118 5.09 8.76 -9.10
N GLY A 119 5.45 8.13 -10.22
CA GLY A 119 4.63 7.11 -10.89
C GLY A 119 4.71 5.71 -10.25
N ARG A 120 5.70 5.50 -9.38
CA ARG A 120 6.02 4.22 -8.77
C ARG A 120 6.70 4.38 -7.41
N TYR A 121 6.64 3.33 -6.60
CA TYR A 121 7.34 3.21 -5.33
C TYR A 121 7.85 1.77 -5.14
N ILE A 122 9.03 1.61 -4.56
CA ILE A 122 9.55 0.29 -4.16
C ILE A 122 9.29 0.16 -2.66
N SER A 123 8.29 -0.63 -2.30
CA SER A 123 7.98 -0.96 -0.91
C SER A 123 8.80 -2.16 -0.45
N ARG A 124 8.88 -2.35 0.86
CA ARG A 124 9.36 -3.60 1.47
C ARG A 124 8.17 -4.32 2.08
N ALA A 125 7.93 -5.55 1.64
CA ALA A 125 6.97 -6.42 2.29
C ALA A 125 7.41 -6.75 3.72
N ARG A 126 6.51 -7.27 4.55
CA ARG A 126 6.83 -7.66 5.94
C ARG A 126 7.95 -8.70 6.06
N GLY A 127 8.12 -9.55 5.05
CA GLY A 127 9.25 -10.50 4.93
C GLY A 127 10.58 -9.85 4.54
N GLY A 128 10.57 -8.59 4.09
CA GLY A 128 11.76 -7.81 3.70
C GLY A 128 11.98 -7.74 2.18
N GLU A 129 11.29 -8.56 1.41
CA GLU A 129 11.37 -8.61 -0.06
C GLU A 129 10.92 -7.27 -0.67
N PRO A 130 11.64 -6.75 -1.69
CA PRO A 130 11.25 -5.53 -2.37
C PRO A 130 10.07 -5.78 -3.33
N VAL A 131 9.07 -4.90 -3.29
CA VAL A 131 7.91 -4.93 -4.20
C VAL A 131 7.77 -3.59 -4.90
N ALA A 132 7.81 -3.59 -6.24
CA ALA A 132 7.56 -2.40 -7.05
C ALA A 132 6.06 -2.23 -7.28
N VAL A 133 5.52 -1.09 -6.86
CA VAL A 133 4.14 -0.67 -7.14
C VAL A 133 4.18 0.44 -8.18
N ILE A 134 3.45 0.27 -9.28
CA ILE A 134 3.35 1.22 -10.39
C ILE A 134 1.88 1.57 -10.54
N ASN A 135 1.58 2.86 -10.66
CA ASN A 135 0.24 3.35 -10.94
C ASN A 135 0.19 3.82 -12.40
N VAL A 136 -0.81 3.46 -13.18
CA VAL A 136 -0.97 3.87 -14.59
C VAL A 136 -2.43 4.17 -14.86
N MET A 137 -2.71 5.20 -15.65
CA MET A 137 -4.07 5.61 -16.03
C MET A 137 -4.37 5.19 -17.47
N GLY A 138 -5.58 4.70 -17.72
CA GLY A 138 -6.10 4.50 -19.07
C GLY A 138 -6.21 5.80 -19.86
N ARG A 139 -6.43 5.70 -21.18
CA ARG A 139 -6.56 6.87 -22.08
C ARG A 139 -7.88 6.95 -22.82
N ILE A 140 -8.64 5.85 -22.90
CA ILE A 140 -9.94 5.85 -23.57
C ILE A 140 -10.94 6.51 -22.62
N PHE A 141 -11.62 7.56 -23.08
CA PHE A 141 -12.54 8.39 -22.29
C PHE A 141 -11.90 9.12 -21.09
N MET A 142 -10.58 9.35 -21.14
CA MET A 142 -9.81 10.06 -20.11
C MET A 142 -8.97 11.17 -20.73
N ASN A 143 -8.79 12.29 -20.00
CA ASN A 143 -8.03 13.47 -20.42
C ASN A 143 -6.69 13.57 -19.70
#